data_AF-A0A016AQR1-F1
#
_entry.id   AF-A0A016AQR1-F1
#
_cell.length_a   1.000
_cell.length_b   1.000
_cell.length_c   1.000
_cell.angle_alpha   90.00
_cell.angle_beta   90.00
_cell.angle_gamma   90.00
#
_symmetry.space_group_name_H-M   'P 1'
#
loop_
_entity.id
_entity.type
_entity.pdbx_description
1 polymer ?
#
loop_
_entity_poly.entity_id
_entity_poly.type
_entity_poly.pdbx_seq_one_letter_code
_entity_poly.pdbx_strand_id
1 'polypeptide(L)'
;MGQFFDILTTVVSGTAVFLLVVTAIHASARLVQMTFGRKSGLRRKDTAKSNKAVKNTEPANLPEKKEEPPGIDERCAVYKEKYLTCKPLAKRAHVCIEQENACIIKYILPVIAPKATMSGYINNVVDEHLKKYSPEIMKLYNEKKTDYGN
;
A
#
# COMPACT_ATOMS: atom_id res chain seq x y z
N MET A 1 45.90 39.44 19.55
CA MET A 1 44.76 39.94 18.74
C MET A 1 44.40 38.99 17.60
N GLY A 2 45.33 38.53 16.74
CA GLY A 2 45.00 37.71 15.54
C GLY A 2 44.22 36.41 15.79
N GLN A 3 44.63 35.59 16.76
CA GLN A 3 44.01 34.27 17.00
C GLN A 3 42.51 34.35 17.39
N PHE A 4 42.06 35.41 18.07
CA PHE A 4 40.65 35.60 18.39
C PHE A 4 39.81 35.95 17.17
N PHE A 5 40.36 36.73 16.23
CA PHE A 5 39.70 37.06 14.97
C PHE A 5 39.57 35.84 14.06
N ASP A 6 40.58 34.95 14.03
CA ASP A 6 40.53 33.72 13.23
C ASP A 6 39.47 32.74 13.75
N ILE A 7 39.37 32.58 15.07
CA ILE A 7 38.33 31.74 15.70
C ILE A 7 36.94 32.33 15.45
N LEU A 8 36.77 33.65 15.64
CA LEU A 8 35.49 34.32 15.42
C LEU A 8 35.05 34.20 13.96
N THR A 9 35.97 34.39 13.01
CA THR A 9 35.70 34.26 11.56
C THR A 9 35.32 32.82 11.19
N THR A 10 36.01 31.82 11.77
CA THR A 10 35.72 30.41 11.53
C THR A 10 34.34 30.02 12.06
N VAL A 11 33.96 30.49 13.25
CA VAL A 11 32.64 30.22 13.85
C VAL A 11 31.52 30.92 13.08
N VAL A 12 31.73 32.18 12.66
CA VAL A 12 30.76 32.91 11.84
C VAL A 12 30.59 32.25 10.45
N SER A 13 31.68 31.80 9.84
CA SER A 13 31.63 31.06 8.57
C SER A 13 30.90 29.73 8.72
N GLY A 14 31.22 28.95 9.75
CA GLY A 14 30.56 27.67 10.01
C GLY A 14 29.06 27.80 10.29
N THR A 15 28.66 28.80 11.08
CA THR A 15 27.24 29.09 11.35
C THR A 15 26.49 29.54 10.10
N ALA A 16 27.10 30.37 9.25
CA ALA A 16 26.50 30.77 7.97
C ALA A 16 26.27 29.58 7.03
N VAL A 17 27.25 28.68 6.92
CA VAL A 17 27.12 27.45 6.11
C VAL A 17 26.03 26.54 6.66
N PHE A 18 25.95 26.37 7.98
CA PHE A 18 24.90 25.57 8.61
C PHE A 18 23.50 26.11 8.31
N LEU A 19 23.29 27.43 8.40
CA LEU A 19 22.01 28.06 8.08
C LEU A 19 21.64 27.91 6.59
N LEU A 20 22.61 27.96 5.67
CA LEU A 20 22.37 27.69 4.25
C LEU A 20 21.91 26.25 4.00
N VAL A 21 22.51 25.27 4.67
CA VAL A 21 22.10 23.86 4.54
C VAL A 21 20.68 23.66 5.09
N VAL A 22 20.37 24.22 6.25
CA VAL A 22 19.03 24.09 6.86
C VAL A 22 17.96 24.74 5.99
N THR A 23 18.23 25.94 5.45
CA THR A 23 17.30 26.64 4.57
C THR A 23 17.10 25.90 3.24
N ALA A 24 18.15 25.32 2.66
CA ALA A 24 18.05 24.49 1.46
C ALA A 24 17.16 23.25 1.71
N ILE A 25 17.37 22.53 2.81
CA ILE A 25 16.55 21.36 3.17
C ILE A 25 15.09 21.77 3.38
N HIS A 26 14.82 22.87 4.08
CA HIS A 26 13.47 23.35 4.31
C HIS A 26 12.77 23.78 3.01
N ALA A 27 13.47 24.47 2.11
CA ALA A 27 12.96 24.85 0.80
C ALA A 27 12.65 23.63 -0.07
N SER A 28 13.53 22.62 -0.09
CA SER A 28 13.30 21.35 -0.78
C SER A 28 12.08 20.62 -0.23
N ALA A 29 11.91 20.57 1.10
CA ALA A 29 10.75 19.96 1.72
C ALA A 29 9.43 20.68 1.34
N ARG A 30 9.43 22.02 1.32
CA ARG A 30 8.26 22.80 0.89
C ARG A 30 7.96 22.65 -0.60
N LEU A 31 8.97 22.55 -1.45
CA LEU A 31 8.79 22.31 -2.88
C LEU A 31 8.12 20.95 -3.13
N VAL A 32 8.54 19.91 -2.42
CA VAL A 32 7.92 18.57 -2.48
C VAL A 32 6.47 18.61 -1.99
N GLN A 33 6.16 19.38 -0.94
CA GLN A 33 4.78 19.55 -0.48
C GLN A 33 3.89 20.29 -1.49
N MET A 34 4.42 21.29 -2.20
CA MET A 34 3.67 22.03 -3.22
C MET A 34 3.42 21.22 -4.49
N THR A 35 4.36 20.36 -4.90
CA THR A 35 4.15 19.45 -6.05
C THR A 35 3.18 18.32 -5.73
N PHE A 36 3.17 17.85 -4.48
CA PHE A 36 2.29 16.76 -4.04
C PHE A 36 0.89 17.24 -3.61
N GLY A 37 0.76 18.45 -3.06
CA GLY A 37 -0.52 19.01 -2.58
C GLY A 37 -1.49 19.50 -3.66
N ARG A 38 -1.09 19.52 -4.94
CA ARG A 38 -1.89 20.13 -6.03
C ARG A 38 -2.91 19.19 -6.68
N LYS A 39 -2.98 17.90 -6.31
CA LYS A 39 -4.00 16.96 -6.78
C LYS A 39 -4.90 16.45 -5.65
N SER A 40 -5.67 17.35 -5.06
CA SER A 40 -6.80 17.00 -4.19
C SER A 40 -8.01 17.79 -4.63
N GLY A 41 -8.62 17.39 -5.74
CA GLY A 41 -9.79 18.09 -6.26
C GLY A 41 -10.34 17.51 -7.55
N LEU A 42 -10.74 16.23 -7.59
CA LEU A 42 -11.74 15.80 -8.57
C LEU A 42 -12.49 14.51 -8.18
N ARG A 43 -13.78 14.73 -7.85
CA ARG A 43 -14.97 13.86 -8.01
C ARG A 43 -15.05 12.51 -7.24
N ARG A 44 -15.82 12.54 -6.16
CA ARG A 44 -16.70 11.44 -5.70
C ARG A 44 -18.16 11.76 -6.05
N LYS A 45 -18.96 10.70 -6.25
CA LYS A 45 -20.33 10.56 -6.80
C LYS A 45 -20.26 10.22 -8.29
N ASP A 46 -20.56 9.00 -8.73
CA ASP A 46 -21.74 8.15 -8.42
C ASP A 46 -21.29 6.67 -8.24
N THR A 47 -21.93 5.84 -7.42
CA THR A 47 -23.07 5.00 -7.84
C THR A 47 -23.73 4.40 -6.60
N ALA A 48 -24.96 4.82 -6.33
CA ALA A 48 -25.89 4.09 -5.49
C ALA A 48 -26.96 3.47 -6.41
N LYS A 49 -27.38 2.25 -6.05
CA LYS A 49 -28.68 1.63 -6.38
C LYS A 49 -28.77 0.85 -7.70
N SER A 50 -28.51 -0.44 -7.60
CA SER A 50 -29.42 -1.51 -8.04
C SER A 50 -29.01 -2.73 -7.22
N ASN A 51 -29.89 -3.33 -6.41
CA ASN A 51 -30.67 -4.47 -6.86
C ASN A 51 -31.99 -4.54 -6.09
N LYS A 52 -33.10 -4.44 -6.81
CA LYS A 52 -34.42 -4.91 -6.37
C LYS A 52 -34.76 -6.08 -7.29
N ALA A 53 -34.80 -7.31 -6.76
CA ALA A 53 -35.45 -8.43 -7.40
C ALA A 53 -36.27 -9.17 -6.34
N VAL A 54 -37.52 -9.43 -6.69
CA VAL A 54 -38.62 -9.82 -5.82
C VAL A 54 -38.93 -11.30 -6.07
N LYS A 55 -38.82 -12.08 -4.98
CA LYS A 55 -39.69 -13.16 -4.46
C LYS A 55 -39.90 -14.52 -5.18
N ASN A 56 -40.14 -15.48 -4.26
CA ASN A 56 -40.85 -16.79 -4.31
C ASN A 56 -39.87 -17.99 -4.40
N THR A 57 -39.85 -19.00 -3.52
CA THR A 57 -40.88 -19.71 -2.72
C THR A 57 -40.19 -20.53 -1.59
N GLU A 58 -40.85 -20.78 -0.45
CA GLU A 58 -40.43 -21.63 0.70
C GLU A 58 -41.50 -22.74 0.93
N PRO A 59 -41.31 -23.89 1.65
CA PRO A 59 -40.11 -24.46 2.32
C PRO A 59 -39.79 -25.93 1.95
N ALA A 60 -38.51 -26.30 2.05
CA ALA A 60 -38.13 -27.66 2.41
C ALA A 60 -37.06 -27.60 3.52
N ASN A 61 -37.42 -28.11 4.68
CA ASN A 61 -36.64 -28.09 5.91
C ASN A 61 -35.31 -28.85 5.76
N LEU A 62 -34.21 -28.12 5.89
CA LEU A 62 -32.93 -28.65 6.35
C LEU A 62 -32.30 -27.55 7.21
N PRO A 63 -31.77 -27.83 8.42
CA PRO A 63 -31.13 -26.80 9.21
C PRO A 63 -29.81 -26.41 8.55
N GLU A 64 -29.88 -25.51 7.55
CA GLU A 64 -28.76 -24.66 7.20
C GLU A 64 -28.42 -23.89 8.47
N LYS A 65 -27.38 -24.36 9.16
CA LYS A 65 -26.65 -23.55 10.12
C LYS A 65 -26.08 -22.38 9.31
N LYS A 66 -26.86 -21.30 9.19
CA LYS A 66 -26.41 -20.02 8.66
C LYS A 66 -25.35 -19.55 9.65
N GLU A 67 -24.11 -19.95 9.41
CA GLU A 67 -22.97 -19.36 10.10
C GLU A 67 -23.03 -17.87 9.78
N GLU A 68 -23.33 -17.07 10.80
CA GLU A 68 -23.26 -15.64 10.65
C GLU A 68 -21.88 -15.28 10.10
N PRO A 69 -21.80 -14.32 9.17
CA PRO A 69 -20.52 -13.87 8.67
C PRO A 69 -19.59 -13.58 9.85
N PRO A 70 -18.33 -14.04 9.81
CA PRO A 70 -17.41 -13.87 10.93
C PRO A 70 -17.36 -12.41 11.34
N GLY A 71 -17.36 -12.17 12.65
CA GLY A 71 -17.33 -10.82 13.22
C GLY A 71 -16.12 -10.03 12.71
N ILE A 72 -16.18 -8.71 12.80
CA ILE A 72 -15.09 -7.85 12.32
C ILE A 72 -13.76 -8.20 12.99
N ASP A 73 -13.75 -8.57 14.27
CA ASP A 73 -12.55 -8.94 15.00
C ASP A 73 -11.92 -10.25 14.47
N GLU A 74 -12.74 -11.24 14.15
CA GLU A 74 -12.29 -12.49 13.56
C GLU A 74 -11.71 -12.25 12.15
N ARG A 75 -12.38 -11.43 11.35
CA ARG A 75 -11.84 -11.01 10.04
C ARG A 75 -10.53 -10.24 10.18
N CYS A 76 -10.39 -9.41 11.21
CA CYS A 76 -9.14 -8.71 11.51
C CYS A 76 -8.02 -9.68 11.87
N ALA A 77 -8.30 -10.72 12.66
CA ALA A 77 -7.32 -11.75 13.00
C ALA A 77 -6.85 -12.50 11.74
N VAL A 78 -7.80 -12.96 10.91
CA VAL A 78 -7.50 -13.63 9.64
C VAL A 78 -6.70 -12.72 8.71
N TYR A 79 -7.07 -11.44 8.60
CA TYR A 79 -6.35 -10.46 7.78
C TYR A 79 -4.90 -10.27 8.26
N LYS A 80 -4.70 -10.13 9.57
CA LYS A 80 -3.36 -9.97 10.17
C LYS A 80 -2.49 -11.18 9.86
N GLU A 81 -3.01 -12.37 10.08
CA GLU A 81 -2.30 -13.61 9.81
C GLU A 81 -1.89 -13.70 8.35
N LYS A 82 -2.83 -13.45 7.44
CA LYS A 82 -2.65 -13.65 6.00
C LYS A 82 -1.73 -12.63 5.34
N TYR A 83 -1.89 -11.35 5.67
CA TYR A 83 -1.23 -10.27 4.93
C TYR A 83 -0.13 -9.58 5.71
N LEU A 84 -0.22 -9.50 7.04
CA LEU A 84 0.73 -8.71 7.85
C LEU A 84 1.89 -9.57 8.37
N THR A 85 1.74 -10.90 8.40
CA THR A 85 2.82 -11.84 8.73
C THR A 85 3.81 -11.95 7.55
N CYS A 86 4.80 -11.07 7.52
CA CYS A 86 5.79 -11.03 6.45
C CYS A 86 6.91 -12.04 6.68
N LYS A 87 7.08 -12.99 5.76
CA LYS A 87 8.24 -13.91 5.75
C LYS A 87 9.48 -13.22 5.15
N PRO A 88 10.69 -13.54 5.63
CA PRO A 88 11.91 -13.10 4.96
C PRO A 88 11.94 -13.57 3.51
N LEU A 89 12.07 -12.63 2.57
CA LEU A 89 12.19 -12.94 1.15
C LEU A 89 13.67 -13.16 0.79
N ALA A 90 14.02 -14.37 0.37
CA ALA A 90 15.38 -14.76 0.02
C ALA A 90 15.83 -14.20 -1.35
N LYS A 91 14.91 -14.12 -2.33
CA LYS A 91 15.14 -13.54 -3.65
C LYS A 91 14.05 -12.51 -3.92
N ARG A 92 14.41 -11.35 -4.49
CA ARG A 92 13.49 -10.24 -4.73
C ARG A 92 13.58 -9.76 -6.16
N ALA A 93 12.42 -9.52 -6.76
CA ALA A 93 12.29 -8.75 -7.98
C ALA A 93 11.78 -7.34 -7.64
N HIS A 94 12.12 -6.36 -8.46
CA HIS A 94 11.60 -5.01 -8.36
C HIS A 94 10.44 -4.84 -9.34
N VAL A 95 9.30 -4.35 -8.84
CA VAL A 95 8.10 -4.07 -9.64
C VAL A 95 7.61 -2.67 -9.27
N CYS A 96 7.24 -1.89 -10.28
CA CYS A 96 6.59 -0.60 -10.07
C CYS A 96 5.10 -0.83 -9.76
N ILE A 97 4.58 -0.12 -8.77
CA ILE A 97 3.15 -0.04 -8.47
C ILE A 97 2.71 1.43 -8.56
N GLU A 98 1.41 1.63 -8.72
CA GLU A 98 0.81 2.96 -8.69
C GLU A 98 1.18 3.71 -7.41
N GLN A 99 1.51 5.00 -7.55
CA GLN A 99 2.05 5.82 -6.47
C GLN A 99 1.06 5.96 -5.31
N GLU A 100 -0.22 6.12 -5.63
CA GLU A 100 -1.32 6.26 -4.69
C GLU A 100 -1.43 5.03 -3.78
N ASN A 101 -1.36 3.84 -4.37
CA ASN A 101 -1.38 2.58 -3.62
C ASN A 101 -0.14 2.43 -2.72
N ALA A 102 1.04 2.76 -3.25
CA ALA A 102 2.28 2.76 -2.46
C ALA A 102 2.19 3.72 -1.27
N CYS A 103 1.65 4.93 -1.49
CA CYS A 103 1.46 5.93 -0.45
C CYS A 103 0.50 5.44 0.63
N ILE A 104 -0.66 4.90 0.27
CA ILE A 104 -1.64 4.37 1.23
C ILE A 104 -0.97 3.30 2.11
N ILE A 105 -0.31 2.32 1.50
CA ILE A 105 0.37 1.23 2.23
C ILE A 105 1.44 1.82 3.18
N LYS A 106 2.24 2.76 2.68
CA LYS A 106 3.30 3.42 3.46
C LYS A 106 2.78 4.12 4.72
N TYR A 107 1.57 4.68 4.67
CA TYR A 107 0.98 5.35 5.83
C TYR A 107 0.25 4.40 6.78
N ILE A 108 -0.48 3.39 6.27
CA ILE A 108 -1.27 2.50 7.13
C ILE A 108 -0.41 1.42 7.80
N LEU A 109 0.57 0.87 7.08
CA LEU A 109 1.26 -0.34 7.50
C LEU A 109 2.05 -0.16 8.82
N PRO A 110 2.77 0.96 9.03
CA PRO A 110 3.47 1.18 10.30
C PRO A 110 2.53 1.27 11.50
N VAL A 111 1.27 1.68 11.31
CA VAL A 111 0.28 1.80 12.39
C VAL A 111 -0.29 0.44 12.76
N ILE A 112 -0.65 -0.39 11.77
CA ILE A 112 -1.34 -1.66 12.00
C ILE A 112 -0.39 -2.86 12.20
N ALA A 113 0.83 -2.79 11.66
CA ALA A 113 1.85 -3.82 11.76
C ALA A 113 3.27 -3.24 11.62
N PRO A 114 3.84 -2.65 12.68
CA PRO A 114 5.14 -1.97 12.64
C PRO A 114 6.32 -2.84 12.17
N LYS A 115 6.20 -4.17 12.33
CA LYS A 115 7.23 -5.14 11.93
C LYS A 115 7.07 -5.62 10.48
N ALA A 116 5.94 -5.32 9.83
CA ALA A 116 5.69 -5.71 8.46
C ALA A 116 6.42 -4.75 7.51
N THR A 117 6.91 -5.29 6.40
CA THR A 117 7.53 -4.49 5.34
C THR A 117 6.54 -4.28 4.21
N MET A 118 6.64 -3.17 3.49
CA MET A 118 5.79 -2.94 2.31
C MET A 118 5.92 -4.08 1.29
N SER A 119 7.14 -4.54 1.04
CA SER A 119 7.40 -5.65 0.11
C SER A 119 6.81 -6.96 0.61
N GLY A 120 6.88 -7.25 1.91
CA GLY A 120 6.25 -8.44 2.50
C GLY A 120 4.73 -8.41 2.39
N TYR A 121 4.11 -7.26 2.72
CA TYR A 121 2.66 -7.07 2.59
C TYR A 121 2.20 -7.26 1.14
N ILE A 122 2.84 -6.57 0.20
CA ILE A 122 2.51 -6.66 -1.23
C ILE A 122 2.71 -8.10 -1.74
N ASN A 123 3.80 -8.76 -1.34
CA ASN A 123 4.06 -10.14 -1.72
C ASN A 123 2.95 -11.08 -1.23
N ASN A 124 2.47 -10.91 -0.01
CA ASN A 124 1.38 -11.74 0.54
C ASN A 124 0.07 -11.55 -0.25
N VAL A 125 -0.25 -10.30 -0.62
CA VAL A 125 -1.42 -10.00 -1.46
C VAL A 125 -1.31 -10.67 -2.84
N VAL A 126 -0.14 -10.56 -3.49
CA VAL A 126 0.10 -11.15 -4.81
C VAL A 126 0.12 -12.68 -4.74
N ASP A 127 0.79 -13.28 -3.75
CA ASP A 127 0.86 -14.73 -3.55
C ASP A 127 -0.53 -15.34 -3.35
N GLU A 128 -1.39 -14.70 -2.54
CA GLU A 128 -2.78 -15.15 -2.42
C GLU A 128 -3.52 -15.04 -3.74
N HIS A 129 -3.43 -13.90 -4.44
CA HIS A 129 -4.14 -13.70 -5.69
C HIS A 129 -3.76 -14.79 -6.72
N LEU A 130 -2.45 -15.05 -6.87
CA LEU A 130 -1.94 -16.09 -7.77
C LEU A 130 -2.43 -17.49 -7.38
N LYS A 131 -2.47 -17.81 -6.09
CA LYS A 131 -2.97 -19.11 -5.60
C LYS A 131 -4.47 -19.25 -5.80
N LYS A 132 -5.24 -18.23 -5.44
CA LYS A 132 -6.70 -18.24 -5.49
C LYS A 132 -7.22 -18.34 -6.93
N TYR A 133 -6.58 -17.65 -7.86
CA TYR A 133 -6.99 -17.58 -9.26
C TYR A 133 -6.08 -18.38 -10.19
N SER A 134 -5.32 -19.35 -9.65
CA SER A 134 -4.43 -20.20 -10.44
C SER A 134 -5.16 -20.92 -11.59
N PRO A 135 -6.38 -21.49 -11.40
CA PRO A 135 -7.10 -22.15 -12.48
C PRO A 135 -7.47 -21.21 -13.64
N GLU A 136 -7.96 -20.03 -13.34
CA GLU A 136 -8.36 -19.02 -14.31
C GLU A 136 -7.15 -18.47 -15.08
N ILE A 137 -6.07 -18.17 -14.35
CA ILE A 137 -4.80 -17.72 -14.94
C ILE A 137 -4.26 -18.80 -15.89
N MET A 138 -4.29 -20.07 -15.48
CA MET A 138 -3.78 -21.18 -16.29
C MET A 138 -4.64 -21.43 -17.54
N LYS A 139 -5.97 -21.33 -17.42
CA LYS A 139 -6.88 -21.42 -18.56
C LYS A 139 -6.56 -20.35 -19.60
N LEU A 140 -6.47 -19.08 -19.19
CA LEU A 140 -6.14 -17.96 -20.07
C LEU A 140 -4.75 -18.10 -20.71
N TYR A 141 -3.78 -18.61 -19.95
CA TYR A 141 -2.45 -18.89 -20.46
C TYR A 141 -2.47 -19.96 -21.57
N ASN A 142 -3.19 -21.06 -21.36
CA ASN A 142 -3.26 -22.16 -22.33
C ASN A 142 -4.02 -21.77 -23.61
N GLU A 143 -5.12 -21.01 -23.49
CA GLU A 143 -5.84 -20.47 -24.64
C GLU A 143 -4.93 -19.61 -25.53
N LYS A 144 -4.07 -18.79 -24.92
CA LYS A 144 -3.09 -18.01 -25.68
C LYS A 144 -1.96 -18.86 -26.23
N LYS A 145 -1.51 -19.89 -25.52
CA LYS A 145 -0.46 -20.78 -26.00
C LYS A 145 -0.85 -21.51 -27.29
N THR A 146 -2.11 -21.94 -27.40
CA THR A 146 -2.62 -22.60 -28.62
C THR A 146 -2.71 -21.65 -29.82
N ASP A 147 -2.96 -20.36 -29.59
CA ASP A 147 -2.99 -19.34 -30.66
C ASP A 147 -1.61 -19.09 -31.29
N TYR A 148 -0.52 -19.36 -30.55
CA TYR A 148 0.86 -19.18 -31.04
C TYR A 148 1.49 -20.45 -31.62
N GLY A 149 0.73 -21.53 -31.83
CA GLY A 149 1.18 -22.71 -32.58
C GLY A 149 2.40 -23.42 -32.01
N ASN A 150 2.41 -23.75 -30.72
CA ASN A 150 3.31 -24.76 -30.14
C ASN A 150 2.55 -26.05 -29.83
#